data_AF-A0A6H5K699-F1
#
_entry.id   AF-A0A6H5K699-F1
#
_cell.length_a   1.000
_cell.length_b   1.000
_cell.length_c   1.000
_cell.angle_alpha   90.00
_cell.angle_beta   90.00
_cell.angle_gamma   90.00
#
_symmetry.space_group_name_H-M   'P 1'
#
loop_
_entity.id
_entity.type
_entity.pdbx_description
1 polymer ?
#
loop_
_entity_poly.entity_id
_entity_poly.type
_entity_poly.pdbx_seq_one_letter_code
_entity_poly.pdbx_strand_id
1 'polypeptide(L)'
;MAIPLDELPLRVRTVKIVGNNRTRPYVVEDQLQDAYEATTVGDVYGGLVEGAQRLDGMGLFESVQVSMDAVDDGSLDQTDVTVTVKEKNWYLLQSGATTTGTAKGNLDASEFSNLRYSVAGALRNPLGHGEMLDVGYNSPIAGQEGHTVSAKLYLPNLFRTPVSGTLEAIMDTVRRS
;
A
#
# COMPACT_ATOMS: atom_id res chain seq x y z
N MET A 1 32.21 30.73 13.09
CA MET A 1 30.86 30.16 13.32
C MET A 1 30.67 29.12 12.23
N ALA A 2 30.64 27.83 12.57
CA ALA A 2 30.42 26.77 11.58
C ALA A 2 28.91 26.70 11.31
N ILE A 3 28.53 26.72 10.03
CA ILE A 3 27.14 26.45 9.62
C ILE A 3 26.90 24.96 9.89
N PRO A 4 25.80 24.58 10.55
CA PRO A 4 25.49 23.19 10.78
C PRO A 4 25.14 22.49 9.45
N LEU A 5 25.42 21.19 9.35
CA LEU A 5 25.40 20.45 8.08
C LEU A 5 24.02 20.45 7.41
N ASP A 6 22.96 20.43 8.20
CA ASP A 6 21.56 20.45 7.81
C ASP A 6 21.14 21.76 7.13
N GLU A 7 21.73 22.89 7.50
CA GLU A 7 21.44 24.20 6.91
C GLU A 7 22.23 24.48 5.62
N LEU A 8 23.13 23.57 5.21
CA LEU A 8 23.88 23.75 3.97
C LEU A 8 22.94 23.70 2.76
N PRO A 9 23.16 24.53 1.73
CA PRO A 9 22.33 24.53 0.54
C PRO A 9 22.54 23.22 -0.24
N LEU A 10 21.43 22.54 -0.54
CA LEU A 10 21.42 21.35 -1.38
C LEU A 10 20.08 21.26 -2.10
N ARG A 11 20.11 20.89 -3.37
CA ARG A 11 18.90 20.69 -4.19
C ARG A 11 18.98 19.39 -4.96
N VAL A 12 17.83 18.77 -5.17
CA VAL A 12 17.73 17.60 -6.05
C VAL A 12 17.80 18.07 -7.50
N ARG A 13 18.79 17.56 -8.24
CA ARG A 13 18.96 17.85 -9.67
C ARG A 13 18.13 16.90 -10.53
N THR A 14 18.30 15.61 -10.29
CA THR A 14 17.63 14.54 -11.03
C THR A 14 17.20 13.44 -10.07
N VAL A 15 16.03 12.85 -10.32
CA VAL A 15 15.60 11.61 -9.68
C VAL A 15 15.56 10.51 -10.72
N LYS A 16 16.21 9.39 -10.43
CA LYS A 16 16.18 8.17 -11.23
C LYS A 16 15.42 7.10 -10.49
N ILE A 17 14.34 6.58 -11.08
CA ILE A 17 13.55 5.50 -10.51
C ILE A 17 13.94 4.18 -11.18
N VAL A 18 14.20 3.15 -10.38
CA VAL A 18 14.66 1.83 -10.84
C VAL A 18 13.79 0.74 -10.21
N GLY A 19 13.40 -0.25 -11.00
CA GLY A 19 12.64 -1.41 -10.54
C GLY A 19 11.11 -1.25 -10.55
N ASN A 20 10.60 -0.13 -11.05
CA ASN A 20 9.19 0.15 -11.26
C ASN A 20 8.69 -0.41 -12.62
N ASN A 21 8.75 -1.73 -12.80
CA ASN A 21 8.39 -2.36 -14.08
C ASN A 21 6.92 -2.16 -14.48
N ARG A 22 6.04 -2.06 -13.48
CA ARG A 22 4.59 -1.96 -13.66
C ARG A 22 4.03 -0.64 -13.14
N THR A 23 4.56 -0.14 -12.02
CA THR A 23 4.19 1.13 -11.44
C THR A 23 4.72 2.27 -12.30
N ARG A 24 3.84 3.19 -12.67
CA ARG A 24 4.25 4.34 -13.49
C ARG A 24 5.20 5.25 -12.68
N PRO A 25 6.25 5.81 -13.30
CA PRO A 25 7.25 6.63 -12.59
C PRO A 25 6.62 7.78 -11.78
N TYR A 26 5.62 8.44 -12.35
CA TYR A 26 4.97 9.59 -11.70
C TYR A 26 4.35 9.22 -10.33
N VAL A 27 3.94 7.96 -10.11
CA VAL A 27 3.39 7.52 -8.82
C VAL A 27 4.46 7.60 -7.73
N VAL A 28 5.71 7.32 -8.10
CA VAL A 28 6.85 7.43 -7.19
C VAL A 28 7.26 8.90 -7.04
N GLU A 29 7.33 9.65 -8.14
CA GLU A 29 7.70 11.08 -8.13
C GLU A 29 6.74 11.94 -7.30
N ASP A 30 5.43 11.64 -7.33
CA ASP A 30 4.41 12.33 -6.54
C ASP A 30 4.67 12.23 -5.03
N GLN A 31 5.30 11.14 -4.56
CA GLN A 31 5.64 10.98 -3.15
C GLN A 31 6.90 11.74 -2.73
N LEU A 32 7.67 12.27 -3.68
CA LEU A 32 8.97 12.92 -3.45
C LEU A 32 8.92 14.44 -3.64
N GLN A 33 7.73 15.04 -3.79
CA GLN A 33 7.59 16.49 -4.04
C GLN A 33 8.28 17.35 -2.99
N ASP A 34 8.19 17.00 -1.70
CA ASP A 34 8.86 17.74 -0.62
C ASP A 34 10.39 17.78 -0.80
N ALA A 35 10.98 16.69 -1.32
CA ALA A 35 12.42 16.65 -1.60
C ALA A 35 12.81 17.48 -2.85
N TYR A 36 11.90 17.63 -3.82
CA TYR A 36 12.12 18.51 -4.97
C TYR A 36 12.04 20.00 -4.59
N GLU A 37 11.18 20.35 -3.64
CA GLU A 37 10.99 21.73 -3.18
C GLU A 37 12.03 22.16 -2.13
N ALA A 38 12.71 21.19 -1.51
CA ALA A 38 13.75 21.42 -0.53
C ALA A 38 14.94 22.23 -1.06
N THR A 39 15.53 23.03 -0.19
CA THR A 39 16.67 23.91 -0.53
C THR A 39 17.91 23.70 0.35
N THR A 40 17.80 22.85 1.36
CA THR A 40 18.86 22.55 2.32
C THR A 40 19.08 21.04 2.42
N VAL A 41 20.25 20.62 2.91
CA VAL A 41 20.57 19.20 3.14
C VAL A 41 19.54 18.55 4.07
N GLY A 42 19.18 19.24 5.16
CA GLY A 42 18.20 18.76 6.13
C GLY A 42 16.83 18.54 5.51
N ASP A 43 16.36 19.51 4.73
CA ASP A 43 15.05 19.44 4.07
C ASP A 43 15.02 18.36 2.98
N VAL A 44 16.10 18.23 2.19
CA VAL A 44 16.20 17.18 1.15
C VAL A 44 16.15 15.81 1.82
N TYR A 45 16.98 15.59 2.86
CA TYR A 45 16.99 14.33 3.58
C TYR A 45 15.63 14.03 4.22
N GLY A 46 15.02 15.01 4.89
CA GLY A 46 13.69 14.90 5.50
C GLY A 46 12.62 14.53 4.47
N GLY A 47 12.54 15.26 3.36
CA GLY A 47 11.58 15.01 2.28
C GLY A 47 11.77 13.64 1.62
N LEU A 48 13.01 13.16 1.48
CA LEU A 48 13.29 11.82 0.96
C LEU A 48 12.88 10.72 1.94
N VAL A 49 13.11 10.91 3.25
CA VAL A 49 12.69 9.97 4.28
C VAL A 49 11.17 9.89 4.36
N GLU A 50 10.49 11.03 4.41
CA GLU A 50 9.01 11.08 4.42
C GLU A 50 8.44 10.50 3.13
N GLY A 51 9.03 10.82 1.97
CA GLY A 51 8.64 10.24 0.70
C GLY A 51 8.82 8.72 0.65
N ALA A 52 9.93 8.19 1.18
CA ALA A 52 10.14 6.75 1.29
C ALA A 52 9.10 6.08 2.20
N GLN A 53 8.72 6.72 3.31
CA GLN A 53 7.64 6.24 4.19
C GLN A 53 6.28 6.24 3.50
N ARG A 54 5.97 7.29 2.72
CA ARG A 54 4.75 7.34 1.90
C ARG A 54 4.72 6.20 0.90
N LEU A 55 5.82 5.95 0.19
CA LEU A 55 5.96 4.84 -0.77
C LEU A 55 5.76 3.47 -0.12
N ASP A 56 6.32 3.24 1.07
CA ASP A 56 6.12 2.00 1.81
C ASP A 56 4.65 1.84 2.24
N GLY A 57 4.04 2.93 2.70
CA GLY A 57 2.63 3.01 3.08
C GLY A 57 1.63 2.72 1.94
N MET A 58 2.04 2.88 0.67
CA MET A 58 1.19 2.51 -0.48
C MET A 58 0.96 1.00 -0.59
N GLY A 59 1.80 0.17 0.04
CA GLY A 59 1.68 -1.29 -0.03
C GLY A 59 1.98 -1.90 -1.41
N LEU A 60 2.59 -1.13 -2.32
CA LEU A 60 2.93 -1.54 -3.69
C LEU A 60 4.32 -2.16 -3.80
N PHE A 61 5.22 -1.83 -2.88
CA PHE A 61 6.62 -2.24 -2.91
C PHE A 61 6.95 -3.16 -1.73
N GLU A 62 7.83 -4.14 -1.96
CA GLU A 62 8.45 -5.00 -0.93
C GLU A 62 9.59 -4.28 -0.25
N SER A 63 10.31 -3.45 -1.00
CA SER A 63 11.41 -2.63 -0.49
C SER A 63 11.51 -1.34 -1.30
N VAL A 64 11.85 -0.26 -0.61
CA VAL A 64 12.18 1.04 -1.18
C VAL A 64 13.55 1.43 -0.63
N GLN A 65 14.48 1.76 -1.53
CA GLN A 65 15.81 2.25 -1.17
C GLN A 65 16.04 3.57 -1.90
N VAL A 66 16.46 4.58 -1.14
CA VAL A 66 16.80 5.91 -1.67
C VAL A 66 18.29 6.14 -1.44
N SER A 67 19.03 6.49 -2.49
CA SER A 67 20.41 6.94 -2.40
C SER A 67 20.54 8.36 -2.94
N MET A 68 21.45 9.12 -2.33
CA MET A 68 21.86 10.44 -2.78
C MET A 68 23.31 10.32 -3.22
N ASP A 69 23.58 10.70 -4.47
CA ASP A 69 24.90 10.68 -5.07
C ASP A 69 25.32 12.12 -5.40
N ALA A 70 26.63 12.38 -5.30
CA ALA A 70 27.20 13.65 -5.72
C ALA A 70 27.12 13.78 -7.24
N VAL A 71 26.94 15.00 -7.74
CA VAL A 71 26.88 15.24 -9.18
C VAL A 71 28.29 15.20 -9.78
N ASP A 72 28.45 14.50 -10.90
CA ASP A 72 29.74 14.34 -11.61
C ASP A 72 30.34 15.66 -12.12
N ASP A 73 29.56 16.75 -12.19
CA ASP A 73 30.02 18.08 -12.61
C ASP A 73 30.72 18.88 -11.51
N GLY A 74 30.80 18.34 -10.29
CA GLY A 74 31.47 18.96 -9.15
C GLY A 74 30.62 19.99 -8.40
N SER A 75 29.34 20.15 -8.73
CA SER A 75 28.40 21.00 -7.99
C SER A 75 28.22 20.49 -6.57
N LEU A 76 28.48 21.34 -5.58
CA LEU A 76 28.36 21.00 -4.16
C LEU A 76 26.97 21.30 -3.57
N ASP A 77 26.15 22.05 -4.31
CA ASP A 77 24.78 22.44 -3.95
C ASP A 77 23.72 21.57 -4.64
N GLN A 78 24.13 20.50 -5.32
CA GLN A 78 23.24 19.60 -6.05
C GLN A 78 23.52 18.14 -5.72
N THR A 79 22.47 17.32 -5.79
CA THR A 79 22.57 15.86 -5.68
C THR A 79 21.68 15.17 -6.69
N ASP A 80 22.13 14.01 -7.17
CA ASP A 80 21.29 13.08 -7.91
C ASP A 80 20.72 12.05 -6.94
N VAL A 81 19.42 11.79 -7.06
CA VAL A 81 18.73 10.82 -6.21
C VAL A 81 18.39 9.59 -7.03
N THR A 82 18.75 8.42 -6.54
CA THR A 82 18.29 7.15 -7.12
C THR A 82 17.32 6.48 -6.17
N VAL A 83 16.10 6.23 -6.66
CA VAL A 83 15.05 5.52 -5.94
C VAL A 83 14.92 4.13 -6.54
N THR A 84 15.42 3.14 -5.82
CA THR A 84 15.33 1.73 -6.20
C THR A 84 14.15 1.09 -5.46
N VAL A 85 13.19 0.58 -6.22
CA VAL A 85 12.01 -0.10 -5.67
C VAL A 85 11.97 -1.55 -6.11
N LYS A 86 11.44 -2.41 -5.25
CA LYS A 86 11.07 -3.78 -5.60
C LYS A 86 9.56 -3.91 -5.51
N GLU A 87 8.87 -4.10 -6.63
CA GLU A 87 7.42 -4.22 -6.63
C GLU A 87 6.94 -5.52 -5.97
N LYS A 88 5.89 -5.42 -5.16
CA LYS A 88 5.15 -6.58 -4.65
C LYS A 88 4.48 -7.33 -5.80
N ASN A 89 4.26 -8.62 -5.57
CA ASN A 89 3.40 -9.44 -6.43
C ASN A 89 2.06 -8.74 -6.67
N TRP A 90 1.62 -8.80 -7.93
CA TRP A 90 0.41 -8.13 -8.41
C TRP A 90 -0.88 -8.78 -7.92
N TYR A 91 -0.80 -10.00 -7.38
CA TYR A 91 -1.93 -10.70 -6.77
C TYR A 91 -1.61 -11.22 -5.37
N LEU A 92 -2.64 -11.39 -4.56
CA LEU A 92 -2.59 -12.06 -3.26
C LEU A 92 -3.81 -12.98 -3.16
N LEU A 93 -3.60 -14.21 -2.69
CA LEU A 93 -4.67 -15.14 -2.37
C LEU A 93 -4.54 -15.54 -0.91
N GLN A 94 -5.64 -15.46 -0.18
CA GLN A 94 -5.73 -15.85 1.22
C GLN A 94 -6.94 -16.75 1.41
N SER A 95 -6.78 -17.81 2.18
CA SER A 95 -7.87 -18.69 2.59
C SER A 95 -7.72 -19.04 4.06
N GLY A 96 -8.79 -18.99 4.84
CA GLY A 96 -8.75 -19.26 6.26
C GLY A 96 -10.07 -19.78 6.82
N ALA A 97 -10.01 -20.31 8.03
CA ALA A 97 -11.19 -20.60 8.84
C ALA A 97 -11.09 -19.76 10.11
N THR A 98 -12.14 -19.01 10.44
CA THR A 98 -12.24 -18.21 11.65
C THR A 98 -13.34 -18.76 12.55
N THR A 99 -13.10 -18.76 13.85
CA THR A 99 -14.11 -19.07 14.87
C THR A 99 -14.36 -17.81 15.68
N THR A 100 -15.60 -17.37 15.77
CA THR A 100 -15.97 -16.27 16.68
C THR A 100 -16.63 -16.87 17.91
N GLY A 101 -15.81 -17.27 18.89
CA GLY A 101 -16.26 -17.75 20.18
C GLY A 101 -16.25 -16.63 21.22
N THR A 102 -17.39 -16.32 21.83
CA THR A 102 -17.43 -15.47 23.02
C THR A 102 -17.17 -16.36 24.23
N ALA A 103 -15.90 -16.58 24.58
CA ALA A 103 -15.53 -17.48 25.67
C ALA A 103 -16.09 -16.98 27.02
N LYS A 104 -17.22 -17.55 27.44
CA LYS A 104 -17.70 -17.50 28.84
C LYS A 104 -17.95 -18.93 29.34
N GLY A 105 -16.86 -19.61 29.66
CA GLY A 105 -16.79 -20.50 30.82
C GLY A 105 -17.57 -21.83 30.82
N ASN A 106 -18.21 -22.25 29.73
CA ASN A 106 -18.69 -23.63 29.57
C ASN A 106 -18.74 -23.98 28.08
N LEU A 107 -17.90 -24.93 27.66
CA LEU A 107 -17.81 -25.42 26.29
C LEU A 107 -19.01 -26.31 25.97
N ASP A 108 -20.15 -25.69 25.66
CA ASP A 108 -21.28 -26.38 25.04
C ASP A 108 -21.07 -26.48 23.52
N ALA A 109 -21.57 -27.56 22.90
CA ALA A 109 -21.45 -27.83 21.46
C ALA A 109 -22.01 -26.70 20.55
N SER A 110 -22.73 -25.73 21.11
CA SER A 110 -23.21 -24.51 20.45
C SER A 110 -22.12 -23.48 20.13
N GLU A 111 -20.94 -23.54 20.77
CA GLU A 111 -19.82 -22.62 20.52
C GLU A 111 -19.12 -22.87 19.17
N PHE A 112 -19.32 -24.04 18.56
CA PHE A 112 -18.86 -24.33 17.19
C PHE A 112 -19.78 -23.78 16.10
N SER A 113 -20.94 -23.19 16.45
CA SER A 113 -21.91 -22.71 15.45
C SER A 113 -21.46 -21.47 14.65
N ASN A 114 -20.39 -20.80 15.07
CA ASN A 114 -19.85 -19.59 14.43
C ASN A 114 -18.56 -19.85 13.61
N LEU A 115 -18.29 -21.09 13.18
CA LEU A 115 -17.19 -21.35 12.25
C LEU A 115 -17.49 -20.68 10.90
N ARG A 116 -16.57 -19.87 10.40
CA ARG A 116 -16.64 -19.24 9.08
C ARG A 116 -15.43 -19.65 8.26
N TYR A 117 -15.67 -20.00 7.02
CA TYR A 117 -14.65 -20.14 6.00
C TYR A 117 -14.55 -18.83 5.21
N SER A 118 -13.33 -18.33 5.02
CA SER A 118 -13.04 -17.13 4.25
C SER A 118 -12.07 -17.43 3.11
N VAL A 119 -12.35 -16.87 1.94
CA VAL A 119 -11.44 -16.81 0.80
C VAL A 119 -11.37 -15.37 0.36
N ALA A 120 -10.17 -14.83 0.21
CA ALA A 120 -9.95 -13.50 -0.29
C ALA A 120 -8.89 -13.51 -1.39
N GLY A 121 -9.12 -12.71 -2.43
CA GLY A 121 -8.16 -12.41 -3.47
C GLY A 121 -7.97 -10.91 -3.55
N ALA A 122 -6.74 -10.45 -3.79
CA ALA A 122 -6.46 -9.05 -4.08
C ALA A 122 -5.64 -8.93 -5.36
N LEU A 123 -5.95 -7.92 -6.17
CA LEU A 123 -5.09 -7.43 -7.25
C LEU A 123 -4.54 -6.08 -6.84
N ARG A 124 -3.23 -5.97 -6.73
CA ARG A 124 -2.52 -4.73 -6.45
C ARG A 124 -2.11 -4.12 -7.76
N ASN A 125 -2.18 -2.81 -7.89
CA ASN A 125 -1.72 -1.97 -9.00
C ASN A 125 -1.98 -2.50 -10.43
N PRO A 126 -3.19 -2.98 -10.77
CA PRO A 126 -3.46 -3.60 -12.08
C PRO A 126 -3.20 -2.68 -13.27
N LEU A 127 -3.33 -1.35 -13.13
CA LEU A 127 -3.18 -0.39 -14.23
C LEU A 127 -1.89 0.46 -14.12
N GLY A 128 -1.13 0.30 -13.03
CA GLY A 128 0.13 1.01 -12.82
C GLY A 128 0.01 2.34 -12.07
N HIS A 129 -1.19 2.76 -11.62
CA HIS A 129 -1.41 4.03 -10.92
C HIS A 129 -1.59 3.88 -9.40
N GLY A 130 -1.34 2.70 -8.85
CA GLY A 130 -1.44 2.39 -7.42
C GLY A 130 -2.80 1.87 -6.97
N GLU A 131 -3.61 1.36 -7.90
CA GLU A 131 -4.95 0.85 -7.59
C GLU A 131 -4.93 -0.43 -6.76
N MET A 132 -6.02 -0.73 -6.06
CA MET A 132 -6.19 -2.02 -5.37
C MET A 132 -7.61 -2.52 -5.54
N LEU A 133 -7.75 -3.80 -5.92
CA LEU A 133 -9.02 -4.50 -6.01
C LEU A 133 -8.98 -5.69 -5.07
N ASP A 134 -9.81 -5.68 -4.04
CA ASP A 134 -10.00 -6.82 -3.13
C ASP A 134 -11.34 -7.48 -3.41
N VAL A 135 -11.35 -8.81 -3.41
CA VAL A 135 -12.55 -9.64 -3.51
C VAL A 135 -12.53 -10.63 -2.37
N GLY A 136 -13.61 -10.70 -1.61
CA GLY A 136 -13.74 -11.59 -0.46
C GLY A 136 -15.03 -12.40 -0.54
N TYR A 137 -14.93 -13.68 -0.20
CA TYR A 137 -16.06 -14.57 0.00
C TYR A 137 -15.97 -15.18 1.39
N ASN A 138 -17.03 -15.03 2.17
CA ASN A 138 -17.15 -15.59 3.51
C ASN A 138 -18.42 -16.46 3.60
N SER A 139 -18.28 -17.68 4.12
CA SER A 139 -19.38 -18.62 4.30
C SER A 139 -19.34 -19.23 5.71
N PRO A 140 -20.48 -19.32 6.42
CA PRO A 140 -20.56 -20.12 7.63
C PRO A 140 -20.41 -21.61 7.30
N ILE A 141 -19.90 -22.39 8.26
CA ILE A 141 -19.80 -23.85 8.18
C ILE A 141 -21.02 -24.43 8.91
N ALA A 142 -21.92 -25.05 8.13
CA ALA A 142 -23.06 -25.86 8.53
C ALA A 142 -23.88 -25.38 9.76
N GLY A 143 -25.05 -24.78 9.49
CA GLY A 143 -26.09 -24.50 10.51
C GLY A 143 -26.48 -23.04 10.67
N GLN A 144 -25.75 -22.10 10.04
CA GLN A 144 -26.11 -20.68 9.96
C GLN A 144 -26.33 -20.25 8.50
N GLU A 145 -27.26 -19.32 8.30
CA GLU A 145 -27.55 -18.69 7.00
C GLU A 145 -26.63 -17.46 6.77
N GLY A 146 -26.47 -17.06 5.51
CA GLY A 146 -25.75 -15.85 5.12
C GLY A 146 -24.36 -16.10 4.54
N HIS A 147 -24.24 -16.02 3.22
CA HIS A 147 -22.98 -15.89 2.50
C HIS A 147 -22.68 -14.42 2.27
N THR A 148 -21.45 -13.98 2.51
CA THR A 148 -21.04 -12.61 2.21
C THR A 148 -20.06 -12.61 1.06
N VAL A 149 -20.40 -11.90 -0.02
CA VAL A 149 -19.47 -11.56 -1.10
C VAL A 149 -19.16 -10.08 -0.98
N SER A 150 -17.89 -9.73 -1.01
CA SER A 150 -17.42 -8.34 -0.98
C SER A 150 -16.46 -8.08 -2.13
N ALA A 151 -16.57 -6.90 -2.72
CA ALA A 151 -15.61 -6.37 -3.67
C ALA A 151 -15.28 -4.94 -3.27
N LYS A 152 -14.00 -4.64 -3.08
CA LYS A 152 -13.51 -3.30 -2.73
C LYS A 152 -12.57 -2.83 -3.82
N LEU A 153 -12.82 -1.64 -4.34
CA LEU A 153 -11.97 -1.00 -5.33
C LEU A 153 -11.43 0.31 -4.76
N TYR A 154 -10.12 0.47 -4.80
CA TYR A 154 -9.40 1.66 -4.37
C TYR A 154 -8.63 2.24 -5.56
N LEU A 155 -8.91 3.51 -5.88
CA LEU A 155 -8.34 4.24 -7.00
C LEU A 155 -7.76 5.56 -6.47
N PRO A 156 -6.50 5.60 -6.01
CA PRO A 156 -5.92 6.77 -5.37
C PRO A 156 -5.78 7.98 -6.31
N ASN A 157 -5.68 7.72 -7.61
CA ASN A 157 -5.33 8.72 -8.63
C ASN A 157 -6.45 8.97 -9.66
N LEU A 158 -7.69 8.52 -9.39
CA LEU A 158 -8.80 8.77 -10.30
C LEU A 158 -9.19 10.26 -10.25
N PHE A 159 -8.98 11.00 -11.35
CA PHE A 159 -9.20 12.45 -11.41
C PHE A 159 -8.38 13.29 -10.41
N ARG A 160 -7.19 12.82 -10.01
CA ARG A 160 -6.33 13.45 -8.96
C ARG A 160 -6.98 13.50 -7.58
N THR A 161 -8.00 12.69 -7.35
CA THR A 161 -8.65 12.55 -6.05
C THR A 161 -8.72 11.08 -5.69
N PRO A 162 -8.43 10.68 -4.44
CA PRO A 162 -8.60 9.31 -4.04
C PRO A 162 -10.08 8.95 -4.04
N VAL A 163 -10.45 7.93 -4.82
CA VAL A 163 -11.80 7.38 -4.87
C VAL A 163 -11.76 5.94 -4.41
N SER A 164 -12.62 5.60 -3.46
CA SER A 164 -12.82 4.22 -3.02
C SER A 164 -14.30 3.84 -3.12
N GLY A 165 -14.54 2.60 -3.50
CA GLY A 165 -15.87 2.03 -3.58
C GLY A 165 -15.86 0.64 -2.97
N THR A 166 -16.84 0.35 -2.11
CA THR A 166 -17.07 -1.00 -1.59
C THR A 166 -18.45 -1.44 -2.03
N LEU A 167 -18.52 -2.60 -2.68
CA LEU A 167 -19.75 -3.32 -2.94
C LEU A 167 -19.76 -4.54 -2.04
N GLU A 168 -20.78 -4.66 -1.20
CA GLU A 168 -21.00 -5.83 -0.36
C GLU A 168 -22.38 -6.40 -0.66
N ALA A 169 -22.44 -7.70 -0.92
CA ALA A 169 -23.67 -8.44 -1.15
C ALA A 169 -23.76 -9.57 -0.13
N ILE A 170 -24.84 -9.56 0.65
CA ILE A 170 -25.18 -10.63 1.58
C ILE A 170 -26.24 -11.49 0.88
N MET A 171 -25.90 -12.73 0.59
CA MET A 171 -26.83 -13.72 0.03
C MET A 171 -27.32 -14.62 1.15
N ASP A 172 -28.59 -14.47 1.51
CA ASP A 172 -29.26 -15.42 2.39
C ASP A 172 -29.78 -16.60 1.58
N THR A 173 -29.34 -17.80 1.95
CA THR A 173 -29.81 -19.03 1.33
C THR A 173 -31.12 -19.40 2.01
N VAL A 174 -32.25 -18.91 1.49
CA VAL A 174 -33.58 -19.32 1.95
C VAL A 174 -33.73 -20.83 1.73
N ARG A 175 -33.70 -21.63 2.81
CA ARG A 175 -34.08 -23.04 2.73
C ARG A 175 -35.55 -23.12 2.32
N ARG A 176 -35.84 -23.61 1.11
CA ARG A 176 -37.16 -24.14 0.80
C ARG A 176 -37.34 -25.43 1.62
N SER A 177 -38.30 -25.38 2.54
CA SER A 177 -38.80 -26.49 3.35
C SER A 177 -39.33 -27.64 2.50
#